data_AF-A0A8S9KTD8-F1
#
_entry.id   AF-A0A8S9KTD8-F1
#
_cell.length_a   1.000
_cell.length_b   1.000
_cell.length_c   1.000
_cell.angle_alpha   90.00
_cell.angle_beta   90.00
_cell.angle_gamma   90.00
#
_symmetry.space_group_name_H-M   'P 1'
#
loop_
_entity.id
_entity.type
_entity.pdbx_description
1 polymer ?
#
loop_
_entity_poly.entity_id
_entity_poly.type
_entity_poly.pdbx_seq_one_letter_code
_entity_poly.pdbx_strand_id
1 'polypeptide(L)'
;MGSDTEAEKSIQKEKKKVISLAPIAKPLAGKKLQKRTFKLIQKAAGKKCLKRGVKEVVKSIRRGQKGICVIAGNISPIDVITHVPILCEEAGIPYVYVPSKE
;
A
#
# COMPACT_ATOMS: atom_id res chain seq x y z
N MET A 1 2.52 -14.66 38.61
CA MET A 1 3.42 -13.62 38.08
C MET A 1 4.09 -14.15 36.81
N GLY A 2 3.47 -14.01 35.64
CA GLY A 2 3.99 -14.60 34.40
C GLY A 2 3.38 -14.05 33.12
N SER A 3 2.75 -12.88 33.18
CA SER A 3 1.95 -12.29 32.10
C SER A 3 2.63 -11.13 31.38
N ASP A 4 3.82 -10.70 31.83
CA ASP A 4 4.48 -9.50 31.29
C ASP A 4 5.53 -9.81 30.20
N THR A 5 5.92 -11.09 30.05
CA THR A 5 7.04 -11.48 29.16
C THR A 5 6.65 -11.65 27.68
N GLU A 6 5.35 -11.75 27.35
CA GLU A 6 4.87 -11.90 25.97
C GLU A 6 4.58 -10.56 25.27
N ALA A 7 4.21 -9.53 26.04
CA ALA A 7 3.97 -8.18 25.55
C ALA A 7 5.27 -7.49 25.10
N GLU A 8 6.39 -7.75 25.77
CA GLU A 8 7.67 -7.12 25.44
C GLU A 8 8.31 -7.70 24.16
N LYS A 9 8.13 -9.01 23.90
CA LYS A 9 8.61 -9.66 22.65
C LYS A 9 7.86 -9.19 21.41
N SER A 10 6.57 -8.85 21.54
CA SER A 10 5.77 -8.33 20.43
C SER A 10 6.14 -6.89 20.07
N ILE A 11 6.48 -6.06 21.07
CA ILE A 11 6.96 -4.68 20.87
C ILE A 11 8.36 -4.64 20.22
N GLN A 12 9.26 -5.58 20.55
CA GLN A 12 10.59 -5.65 19.92
C GLN A 12 10.56 -6.16 18.46
N LYS A 13 9.58 -7.01 18.10
CA LYS A 13 9.34 -7.41 16.70
C LYS A 13 8.75 -6.27 15.86
N GLU A 14 7.87 -5.43 16.44
CA GLU A 14 7.38 -4.22 15.76
C GLU A 14 8.50 -3.19 15.55
N LYS A 15 9.45 -3.07 16.47
CA LYS A 15 10.57 -2.10 16.38
C LYS A 15 11.70 -2.51 15.43
N LYS A 16 11.93 -3.80 15.13
CA LYS A 16 13.00 -4.25 14.21
C LYS A 16 12.65 -4.18 12.72
N LYS A 17 11.37 -4.07 12.36
CA LYS A 17 10.94 -3.69 11.00
C LYS A 17 10.76 -2.16 10.96
N VAL A 18 11.84 -1.41 11.17
CA VAL A 18 11.88 -0.02 10.67
C VAL A 18 12.00 -0.13 9.16
N ILE A 19 10.87 -0.43 8.54
CA ILE A 19 10.69 -0.41 7.10
C ILE A 19 11.01 1.02 6.68
N SER A 20 11.97 1.18 5.79
CA SER A 20 12.31 2.43 5.13
C SER A 20 11.07 2.94 4.38
N LEU A 21 10.19 3.64 5.09
CA LEU A 21 9.03 4.28 4.52
C LEU A 21 9.52 5.45 3.69
N ALA A 22 9.19 5.43 2.40
CA ALA A 22 9.48 6.53 1.52
C ALA A 22 8.75 7.79 2.02
N PRO A 23 9.40 8.98 2.00
CA PRO A 23 8.79 10.23 2.45
C PRO A 23 7.47 10.59 1.75
N ILE A 24 7.24 10.03 0.57
CA ILE A 24 6.03 10.19 -0.25
C ILE A 24 4.82 9.38 0.25
N ALA A 25 4.98 8.53 1.27
CA ALA A 25 3.92 7.64 1.76
C ALA A 25 2.84 8.38 2.58
N LYS A 26 2.22 9.40 1.99
CA LYS A 26 1.08 10.15 2.54
C LYS A 26 -0.05 10.09 1.49
N PRO A 27 -1.28 9.70 1.84
CA PRO A 27 -1.79 9.24 3.15
C PRO A 27 -1.49 7.77 3.44
N LEU A 28 -1.00 7.48 4.65
CA LEU A 28 -0.68 6.11 5.10
C LEU A 28 -1.92 5.43 5.70
N ALA A 29 -2.23 4.22 5.24
CA ALA A 29 -3.31 3.42 5.77
C ALA A 29 -3.00 2.97 7.20
N GLY A 30 -3.80 3.42 8.17
CA GLY A 30 -3.73 2.90 9.53
C GLY A 30 -4.05 1.39 9.59
N LYS A 31 -3.69 0.73 10.70
CA LYS A 31 -3.81 -0.73 10.90
C LYS A 31 -5.21 -1.29 10.54
N LYS A 32 -6.28 -0.55 10.80
CA LYS A 32 -7.67 -0.93 10.47
C LYS A 32 -7.95 -0.89 8.96
N LEU A 33 -7.54 0.18 8.30
CA LEU A 33 -7.73 0.36 6.85
C LEU A 33 -6.89 -0.62 6.06
N GLN A 34 -5.63 -0.85 6.45
CA GLN A 34 -4.75 -1.82 5.82
C GLN A 34 -5.38 -3.23 5.75
N LYS A 35 -5.95 -3.73 6.86
CA LYS A 35 -6.65 -5.02 6.88
C LYS A 35 -7.84 -5.05 5.92
N ARG A 36 -8.58 -3.95 5.79
CA ARG A 36 -9.71 -3.84 4.84
C ARG A 36 -9.22 -3.82 3.40
N THR A 37 -8.17 -3.06 3.10
CA THR A 37 -7.54 -2.98 1.78
C THR A 37 -7.03 -4.34 1.32
N PHE A 38 -6.35 -5.10 2.18
CA PHE A 38 -5.90 -6.46 1.82
C PHE A 38 -7.06 -7.43 1.55
N LYS A 39 -8.14 -7.37 2.35
CA LYS A 39 -9.36 -8.14 2.06
C LYS A 39 -9.99 -7.76 0.72
N LEU A 40 -9.99 -6.47 0.37
CA LEU A 40 -10.46 -6.00 -0.94
C LEU A 40 -9.59 -6.52 -2.08
N ILE A 41 -8.26 -6.47 -1.93
CA ILE A 41 -7.30 -6.99 -2.91
C ILE A 41 -7.53 -8.49 -3.16
N GLN A 42 -7.70 -9.29 -2.10
CA GLN A 42 -7.96 -10.73 -2.22
C GLN A 42 -9.28 -11.00 -2.97
N LYS A 43 -10.36 -10.27 -2.64
CA LYS A 43 -11.64 -10.38 -3.36
C LYS A 43 -11.53 -9.95 -4.82
N ALA A 44 -10.80 -8.87 -5.11
CA ALA A 44 -10.60 -8.36 -6.46
C ALA A 44 -9.73 -9.30 -7.31
N ALA A 45 -8.76 -9.99 -6.70
CA ALA A 45 -7.97 -11.02 -7.36
C ALA A 45 -8.84 -12.21 -7.80
N GLY A 46 -9.79 -12.66 -6.95
CA GLY A 46 -10.76 -13.70 -7.32
C GLY A 46 -11.67 -13.31 -8.49
N LYS A 47 -11.97 -12.01 -8.64
CA LYS A 47 -12.76 -11.47 -9.76
C LYS A 47 -11.94 -11.13 -11.02
N LYS A 48 -10.63 -11.40 -11.03
CA LYS A 48 -9.68 -11.03 -12.13
C LYS A 48 -9.65 -9.54 -12.49
N CYS A 49 -10.12 -8.65 -11.60
CA CYS A 49 -10.14 -7.20 -11.81
C CYS A 49 -8.84 -6.52 -11.34
N LEU A 50 -7.90 -7.27 -10.75
CA LEU A 50 -6.68 -6.73 -10.17
C LEU A 50 -5.61 -6.54 -11.25
N LYS A 51 -5.03 -5.34 -11.33
CA LYS A 51 -3.85 -5.03 -12.14
C LYS A 51 -2.66 -4.85 -11.20
N ARG A 52 -1.50 -5.41 -11.57
CA ARG A 52 -0.31 -5.41 -10.71
C ARG A 52 0.87 -4.81 -11.45
N GLY A 53 1.58 -3.92 -10.76
CA GLY A 53 2.79 -3.28 -11.27
C GLY A 53 2.54 -1.94 -11.93
N VAL A 54 3.59 -1.10 -11.92
CA VAL A 54 3.51 0.31 -12.32
C VAL A 54 3.09 0.48 -13.77
N LYS A 55 3.64 -0.33 -14.68
CA LYS A 55 3.33 -0.28 -16.12
C LYS A 55 1.85 -0.57 -16.41
N GLU A 56 1.27 -1.53 -15.70
CA GLU A 56 -0.16 -1.86 -15.85
C GLU A 56 -1.06 -0.77 -15.28
N VAL A 57 -0.73 -0.27 -14.08
CA VAL A 57 -1.48 0.80 -13.42
C VAL A 57 -1.53 2.05 -14.29
N VAL A 58 -0.37 2.52 -14.77
CA VAL A 58 -0.30 3.69 -15.67
C VAL A 58 -1.10 3.47 -16.95
N LYS A 59 -1.05 2.26 -17.53
CA LYS A 59 -1.85 1.92 -18.72
C LYS A 59 -3.36 1.93 -18.44
N SER A 60 -3.79 1.44 -17.29
CA SER A 60 -5.20 1.46 -16.88
C SER A 60 -5.70 2.89 -16.61
N ILE A 61 -4.89 3.74 -15.97
CA ILE A 61 -5.21 5.15 -15.73
C ILE A 61 -5.39 5.87 -17.08
N ARG A 62 -4.43 5.71 -18.02
CA ARG A 62 -4.52 6.29 -19.36
C ARG A 62 -5.72 5.80 -20.18
N ARG A 63 -6.21 4.59 -19.91
CA ARG A 63 -7.43 4.03 -20.53
C ARG A 63 -8.72 4.54 -19.86
N GLY A 64 -8.63 5.40 -18.84
CA GLY A 64 -9.78 5.93 -18.11
C GLY A 64 -10.46 4.91 -17.20
N GLN A 65 -9.76 3.83 -16.81
CA GLN A 65 -10.33 2.88 -15.85
C GLN A 65 -10.37 3.52 -14.46
N LYS A 66 -11.58 3.58 -13.88
CA LYS A 66 -11.80 4.09 -12.54
C LYS A 66 -11.66 2.98 -11.51
N GLY A 67 -11.13 3.30 -10.34
CA GLY A 67 -10.91 2.32 -9.28
C GLY A 67 -10.20 2.91 -8.07
N ILE A 68 -9.44 2.08 -7.36
CA ILE A 68 -8.60 2.49 -6.24
C ILE A 68 -7.17 2.03 -6.52
N CYS A 69 -6.19 2.92 -6.31
CA CYS A 69 -4.78 2.58 -6.44
C CYS A 69 -4.16 2.32 -5.06
N VAL A 70 -3.49 1.18 -4.89
CA VAL A 70 -2.81 0.83 -3.65
C VAL A 70 -1.31 0.83 -3.90
N ILE A 71 -0.59 1.69 -3.19
CA ILE A 71 0.85 1.90 -3.35
C ILE A 71 1.55 1.40 -2.09
N ALA A 72 2.64 0.64 -2.21
CA ALA A 72 3.42 0.29 -1.04
C ALA A 72 4.40 1.42 -0.70
N GLY A 73 4.52 1.76 0.58
CA GLY A 73 5.38 2.83 1.08
C GLY A 73 6.85 2.43 1.20
N ASN A 74 7.19 1.16 1.03
CA ASN A 74 8.54 0.62 1.23
C ASN A 74 9.29 0.34 -0.07
N ILE A 75 8.93 1.01 -1.15
CA ILE A 75 9.47 0.71 -2.46
C ILE A 75 10.71 1.56 -2.72
N SER A 76 11.76 0.89 -3.22
CA SER A 76 12.97 1.48 -3.76
C SER A 76 13.12 1.01 -5.20
N PRO A 77 13.47 1.88 -6.16
CA PRO A 77 13.72 3.32 -6.05
C PRO A 77 12.42 4.16 -6.05
N ILE A 78 12.49 5.35 -5.45
CA ILE A 78 11.32 6.25 -5.32
C ILE A 78 10.85 6.81 -6.67
N ASP A 79 11.77 6.99 -7.62
CA ASP A 79 11.51 7.58 -8.95
C ASP A 79 10.48 6.81 -9.78
N VAL A 80 10.38 5.51 -9.52
CA VAL A 80 9.42 4.62 -10.20
C VAL A 80 7.99 4.83 -9.69
N ILE A 81 7.78 5.50 -8.56
CA ILE A 81 6.44 5.71 -7.98
C ILE A 81 6.02 7.16 -7.98
N THR A 82 6.95 8.11 -7.96
CA THR A 82 6.63 9.55 -7.89
C THR A 82 5.61 9.99 -8.94
N HIS A 83 5.61 9.39 -10.14
CA HIS A 83 4.66 9.72 -11.20
C HIS A 83 3.26 9.09 -11.02
N VAL A 84 3.11 8.01 -10.25
CA VAL A 84 1.84 7.29 -10.12
C VAL A 84 0.78 8.10 -9.36
N PRO A 85 1.07 8.69 -8.18
CA PRO A 85 0.12 9.56 -7.47
C PRO A 85 -0.32 10.76 -8.30
N ILE A 86 0.62 11.40 -9.01
CA ILE A 86 0.34 12.57 -9.86
C ILE A 86 -0.69 12.19 -10.94
N LEU A 87 -0.47 11.06 -11.63
CA LEU A 87 -1.43 10.54 -12.62
C LEU A 87 -2.77 10.15 -11.99
N CYS A 88 -2.77 9.67 -10.74
CA CYS A 88 -4.01 9.37 -10.03
C CYS A 88 -4.80 10.66 -9.74
N GLU A 89 -4.13 11.75 -9.35
CA GLU A 89 -4.76 13.04 -9.07
C GLU A 89 -5.37 13.67 -10.33
N GLU A 90 -4.64 13.66 -11.45
CA GLU A 90 -5.14 14.14 -12.75
C GLU A 90 -6.37 13.34 -13.22
N ALA A 91 -6.38 12.03 -12.98
CA ALA A 91 -7.50 11.15 -13.34
C ALA A 91 -8.64 11.12 -12.30
N GLY A 92 -8.48 11.80 -11.16
CA GLY A 92 -9.44 11.76 -10.05
C GLY A 92 -9.60 10.38 -9.40
N ILE A 93 -8.56 9.56 -9.40
CA ILE A 93 -8.56 8.20 -8.85
C ILE A 93 -8.05 8.23 -7.40
N PRO A 94 -8.83 7.73 -6.42
CA PRO A 94 -8.36 7.65 -5.05
C PRO A 94 -7.20 6.67 -4.90
N TYR A 95 -6.15 7.08 -4.19
CA TYR A 95 -4.99 6.25 -3.86
C TYR A 95 -4.76 6.15 -2.36
N VAL A 96 -4.08 5.07 -1.94
CA VAL A 96 -3.70 4.86 -0.54
C VAL A 96 -2.33 4.21 -0.44
N TYR A 97 -1.52 4.66 0.52
CA TYR A 97 -0.25 4.04 0.83
C TYR A 97 -0.40 2.96 1.91
N VAL A 98 0.23 1.82 1.69
CA VAL A 98 0.31 0.72 2.66
C VAL A 98 1.77 0.57 3.09
N PRO A 99 2.07 0.45 4.38
CA PRO A 99 3.47 0.47 4.87
C PRO A 99 4.33 -0.68 4.34
N SER A 100 3.74 -1.84 4.01
CA SER A 100 4.46 -2.97 3.43
C SER A 100 3.69 -3.58 2.26
N LYS A 101 4.45 -4.06 1.28
CA LYS A 101 3.96 -4.91 0.19
C LYS A 101 3.58 -6.33 0.67
N GLU A 102 4.11 -6.75 1.82
CA GLU A 102 3.82 -8.03 2.50
C GLU A 102 2.52 -7.99 3.31
#